data_AF-A0A816P5H7-F1
#
_entry.id   AF-A0A816P5H7-F1
#
_cell.length_a   1.000
_cell.length_b   1.000
_cell.length_c   1.000
_cell.angle_alpha   90.00
_cell.angle_beta   90.00
_cell.angle_gamma   90.00
#
_symmetry.space_group_name_H-M   'P 1'
#
loop_
_entity.id
_entity.type
_entity.pdbx_description
1 polymer ?
#
loop_
_entity_poly.entity_id
_entity_poly.type
_entity_poly.pdbx_seq_one_letter_code
_entity_poly.pdbx_strand_id
1 'polypeptide(L)'
;MNESNNQSIASHTIIEELPSSRQTSYSNTDLDDFTIDDIDDDDDIDDDYFVSIDEVQHIIQTFGSNDCSTISIDYFDSRRYEIMYEIMNIERQFEELKNILYEDSVLLIDRKLISIQNEEAFEYQNELKKLYDEMKIDLEVAKHRRLIELQALEKSTESELLSLDQTLENDKFHLYISMREDIENKIHELETLKIKTQLCQNILQEVLPSEQQAQQLQAISTSKKRFDYSEPIKKTIKKRRFNGAKKTIERDNLAIFYQLSDIHIIEDWTVIQTSLQQSSNILEESDNNNDGGEKSDNCDDNFNHNNR
;
A
#
# COMPACT_ATOMS: atom_id res chain seq x y z
N MET A 1 -24.60 1.32 57.82
CA MET A 1 -25.25 0.16 57.20
C MET A 1 -26.05 0.66 56.01
N ASN A 2 -25.76 0.07 54.86
CA ASN A 2 -26.52 0.06 53.61
C ASN A 2 -26.48 1.32 52.74
N GLU A 3 -25.48 1.27 51.86
CA GLU A 3 -25.53 1.62 50.43
C GLU A 3 -26.93 1.54 49.82
N SER A 4 -27.26 2.53 48.98
CA SER A 4 -28.02 2.30 47.74
C SER A 4 -27.76 3.43 46.77
N ASN A 5 -27.09 3.03 45.69
CA ASN A 5 -26.90 3.68 44.40
C ASN A 5 -28.08 4.57 43.98
N ASN A 6 -27.78 5.80 43.61
CA ASN A 6 -28.52 6.48 42.54
C ASN A 6 -27.51 7.10 41.59
N GLN A 7 -27.40 6.48 40.43
CA GLN A 7 -26.58 6.94 39.32
C GLN A 7 -27.11 8.25 38.78
N SER A 8 -26.13 9.14 38.60
CA SER A 8 -26.19 10.44 38.00
C SER A 8 -26.66 10.37 36.54
N ILE A 9 -27.80 10.99 36.22
CA ILE A 9 -28.13 11.37 34.85
C ILE A 9 -27.56 12.77 34.66
N ALA A 10 -26.28 12.83 34.29
CA ALA A 10 -25.66 14.05 33.82
C ALA A 10 -25.82 14.11 32.29
N SER A 11 -26.73 14.97 31.84
CA SER A 11 -26.88 15.36 30.45
C SER A 11 -25.61 16.07 29.98
N HIS A 12 -24.75 15.37 29.24
CA HIS A 12 -23.72 16.00 28.44
C HIS A 12 -24.20 16.12 26.99
N THR A 13 -24.66 17.32 26.67
CA THR A 13 -24.73 17.88 25.32
C THR A 13 -23.36 17.72 24.66
N ILE A 14 -23.26 16.83 23.68
CA ILE A 14 -22.12 16.78 22.76
C ILE A 14 -22.53 17.57 21.53
N ILE A 15 -21.84 18.68 21.34
CA ILE A 15 -21.87 19.54 20.16
C ILE A 15 -21.34 18.69 18.99
N GLU A 16 -22.17 18.49 17.96
CA GLU A 16 -21.73 18.01 16.66
C GLU A 16 -20.78 19.04 16.05
N GLU A 17 -19.48 18.82 16.18
CA GLU A 17 -18.49 19.46 15.31
C GLU A 17 -18.55 18.79 13.94
N LEU A 18 -19.08 19.54 12.97
CA LEU A 18 -18.98 19.27 11.54
C LEU A 18 -17.50 19.17 11.13
N PRO A 19 -17.05 18.10 10.45
CA PRO A 19 -15.78 18.15 9.75
C PRO A 19 -15.93 18.98 8.46
N SER A 20 -15.27 20.13 8.53
CA SER A 20 -14.91 21.06 7.47
C SER A 20 -14.48 20.39 6.16
N SER A 21 -15.11 20.86 5.08
CA SER A 21 -14.61 21.02 3.71
C SER A 21 -13.40 20.19 3.28
N ARG A 22 -13.64 19.07 2.61
CA ARG A 22 -12.71 18.56 1.59
C ARG A 22 -12.99 19.29 0.27
N GLN A 23 -12.03 20.10 -0.15
CA GLN A 23 -11.96 20.68 -1.48
C GLN A 23 -11.98 19.55 -2.51
N THR A 24 -13.06 19.45 -3.29
CA THR A 24 -13.07 18.67 -4.53
C THR A 24 -12.40 19.50 -5.60
N SER A 25 -11.12 19.21 -5.84
CA SER A 25 -10.42 19.62 -7.05
C SER A 25 -11.15 19.02 -8.25
N TYR A 26 -11.84 19.83 -9.02
CA TYR A 26 -12.34 19.43 -10.33
C TYR A 26 -11.15 19.32 -11.28
N SER A 27 -10.61 18.12 -11.44
CA SER A 27 -9.75 17.75 -12.56
C SER A 27 -10.64 17.55 -13.78
N ASN A 28 -10.59 18.51 -14.71
CA ASN A 28 -11.13 18.38 -16.07
C ASN A 28 -10.23 17.44 -16.88
N THR A 29 -10.60 16.18 -16.95
CA THR A 29 -10.13 15.10 -17.85
C THR A 29 -11.17 14.00 -17.61
N ASP A 30 -12.03 13.53 -18.51
CA ASP A 30 -11.87 13.28 -19.93
C ASP A 30 -13.24 13.41 -20.60
N LEU A 31 -13.33 14.26 -21.62
CA LEU A 31 -14.42 14.21 -22.59
C LEU A 31 -14.04 13.12 -23.56
N ASP A 32 -14.56 11.92 -23.33
CA ASP A 32 -14.51 10.83 -24.30
C ASP A 32 -15.23 11.27 -25.58
N ASP A 33 -14.42 11.66 -26.55
CA ASP A 33 -14.41 11.20 -27.93
C ASP A 33 -15.67 10.42 -28.37
N PHE A 34 -16.75 11.17 -28.64
CA PHE A 34 -17.73 10.70 -29.61
C PHE A 34 -17.08 10.84 -30.99
N THR A 35 -16.50 9.74 -31.46
CA THR A 35 -16.20 9.52 -32.86
C THR A 35 -17.50 9.74 -33.63
N ILE A 36 -17.59 10.87 -34.33
CA ILE A 36 -18.57 11.09 -35.38
C ILE A 36 -18.24 10.02 -36.43
N ASP A 37 -19.08 9.00 -36.47
CA ASP A 37 -19.06 7.99 -37.52
C ASP A 37 -19.03 8.67 -38.89
N ASP A 38 -18.18 8.13 -39.74
CA ASP A 38 -17.97 8.50 -41.13
C ASP A 38 -19.30 8.77 -41.85
N ILE A 39 -19.57 10.05 -42.12
CA ILE A 39 -20.42 10.44 -43.23
C ILE A 39 -19.45 10.59 -44.40
N ASP A 40 -19.39 9.57 -45.24
CA ASP A 40 -18.81 9.61 -46.58
C ASP A 40 -19.57 10.69 -47.39
N ASP A 41 -19.12 11.93 -47.31
CA ASP A 41 -19.46 12.99 -48.27
C ASP A 41 -18.59 12.82 -49.55
N ASP A 42 -18.78 11.70 -50.23
CA ASP A 42 -18.47 11.53 -51.66
C ASP A 42 -19.79 11.67 -52.45
N ASP A 43 -20.44 12.82 -52.31
CA ASP A 43 -21.39 13.28 -53.32
C ASP A 43 -20.57 13.84 -54.48
N ASP A 44 -20.08 12.92 -55.32
CA ASP A 44 -19.84 13.20 -56.73
C ASP A 44 -21.18 13.68 -57.32
N ILE A 45 -21.40 14.99 -57.28
CA ILE A 45 -22.40 15.64 -58.11
C ILE A 45 -21.96 15.41 -59.55
N ASP A 46 -22.50 14.34 -60.15
CA ASP A 46 -22.55 14.18 -61.59
C ASP A 46 -23.33 15.39 -62.16
N ASP A 47 -22.59 16.44 -62.50
CA ASP A 47 -23.02 17.63 -63.22
C ASP A 47 -23.36 17.33 -64.70
N ASP A 48 -23.76 16.09 -65.00
CA ASP A 48 -24.16 15.60 -66.32
C ASP A 48 -25.68 15.40 -66.45
N TYR A 49 -26.47 16.21 -65.72
CA TYR A 49 -27.88 16.44 -66.07
C TYR A 49 -28.04 17.63 -67.04
N PHE A 50 -27.18 17.71 -68.06
CA PHE A 50 -27.59 18.40 -69.29
C PHE A 50 -28.51 17.44 -70.04
N VAL A 51 -29.81 17.50 -69.76
CA VAL A 51 -30.81 16.85 -70.64
C VAL A 51 -30.50 17.35 -72.04
N SER A 52 -30.07 16.44 -72.91
CA SER A 52 -29.71 16.79 -74.28
C SER A 52 -30.90 17.54 -74.87
N ILE A 53 -30.64 18.67 -75.53
CA ILE A 53 -31.69 19.44 -76.21
C ILE A 53 -32.49 18.52 -77.13
N ASP A 54 -31.86 17.50 -77.71
CA ASP A 54 -32.54 16.46 -78.50
C ASP A 54 -33.47 15.56 -77.69
N GLU A 55 -33.19 15.29 -76.41
CA GLU A 55 -34.08 14.54 -75.52
C GLU A 55 -35.27 15.37 -75.05
N VAL A 56 -35.04 16.65 -74.70
CA VAL A 56 -36.14 17.60 -74.43
C VAL A 56 -36.99 17.79 -75.69
N GLN A 57 -36.35 17.92 -76.85
CA GLN A 57 -37.03 18.05 -78.14
C GLN A 57 -37.76 16.77 -78.52
N HIS A 58 -37.21 15.59 -78.23
CA HIS A 58 -37.88 14.30 -78.44
C HIS A 58 -39.07 14.13 -77.49
N ILE A 59 -38.96 14.55 -76.23
CA ILE A 59 -40.09 14.56 -75.27
C ILE A 59 -41.18 15.52 -75.78
N ILE A 60 -40.83 16.77 -76.13
CA ILE A 60 -41.79 17.75 -76.68
C ILE A 60 -42.38 17.26 -78.00
N GLN A 61 -41.61 16.57 -78.83
CA GLN A 61 -42.06 16.06 -80.13
C GLN A 61 -42.89 14.78 -79.99
N THR A 62 -42.64 13.95 -78.97
CA THR A 62 -43.45 12.75 -78.68
C THR A 62 -44.76 13.12 -77.99
N PHE A 63 -44.76 14.11 -77.09
CA PHE A 63 -45.99 14.63 -76.47
C PHE A 63 -46.73 15.66 -77.35
N GLY A 64 -46.02 16.34 -78.26
CA GLY A 64 -46.58 17.31 -79.19
C GLY A 64 -46.99 16.76 -80.55
N SER A 65 -46.44 15.60 -80.98
CA SER A 65 -46.82 14.93 -82.25
C SER A 65 -47.68 13.69 -82.08
N ASN A 66 -47.91 13.21 -80.86
CA ASN A 66 -48.97 12.24 -80.62
C ASN A 66 -50.31 12.97 -80.75
N ASP A 67 -51.16 12.49 -81.66
CA ASP A 67 -52.47 13.01 -82.02
C ASP A 67 -53.35 13.45 -80.82
N CYS A 68 -53.11 14.66 -80.30
CA CYS A 68 -53.95 15.33 -79.30
C CYS A 68 -55.32 15.73 -79.88
N SER A 69 -55.61 15.35 -81.13
CA SER A 69 -56.91 15.54 -81.76
C SER A 69 -57.94 14.45 -81.41
N THR A 70 -57.54 13.36 -80.73
CA THR A 70 -58.43 12.22 -80.40
C THR A 70 -58.74 12.02 -78.92
N ILE A 71 -57.93 12.57 -78.02
CA ILE A 71 -58.19 12.54 -76.58
C ILE A 71 -58.60 13.96 -76.15
N SER A 72 -59.85 14.11 -75.67
CA SER A 72 -60.36 15.42 -75.26
C SER A 72 -59.50 15.99 -74.13
N ILE A 73 -59.34 17.31 -74.10
CA ILE A 73 -58.80 18.05 -72.95
C ILE A 73 -59.45 17.60 -71.63
N ASP A 74 -60.73 17.24 -71.68
CA ASP A 74 -61.51 16.73 -70.55
C ASP A 74 -60.95 15.42 -69.95
N TYR A 75 -60.30 14.58 -70.77
CA TYR A 75 -59.67 13.34 -70.29
C TYR A 75 -58.41 13.63 -69.49
N PHE A 76 -57.57 14.57 -69.95
CA PHE A 76 -56.38 14.99 -69.21
C PHE A 76 -56.77 15.70 -67.92
N ASP A 77 -57.80 16.54 -67.94
CA ASP A 77 -58.33 17.17 -66.73
C ASP A 77 -58.88 16.11 -65.77
N SER A 78 -59.64 15.12 -66.25
CA SER A 78 -60.15 14.01 -65.43
C SER A 78 -59.02 13.19 -64.79
N ARG A 79 -57.97 12.87 -65.56
CA ARG A 79 -56.81 12.14 -65.04
C ARG A 79 -56.02 12.97 -64.02
N ARG A 80 -55.90 14.28 -64.22
CA ARG A 80 -55.29 15.19 -63.25
C ARG A 80 -56.10 15.22 -61.94
N TYR A 81 -57.42 15.27 -62.01
CA TYR A 81 -58.28 15.21 -60.83
C TYR A 81 -58.15 13.88 -60.08
N GLU A 82 -58.07 12.76 -60.80
CA GLU A 82 -57.85 11.44 -60.19
C GLU A 82 -56.50 11.37 -59.44
N ILE A 83 -55.42 11.83 -60.06
CA ILE A 83 -54.09 11.88 -59.44
C ILE A 83 -54.09 12.82 -58.23
N MET A 84 -54.71 13.99 -58.33
CA MET A 84 -54.85 14.92 -57.19
C MET A 84 -55.63 14.29 -56.03
N TYR A 85 -56.69 13.53 -56.33
CA TYR A 85 -57.44 12.80 -55.31
C TYR A 85 -56.62 11.69 -54.67
N GLU A 86 -55.83 10.95 -55.45
CA GLU A 86 -54.93 9.91 -54.96
C GLU A 86 -53.83 10.50 -54.06
N ILE A 87 -53.20 11.59 -54.48
CA ILE A 87 -52.21 12.32 -53.67
C ILE A 87 -52.84 12.80 -52.36
N MET A 88 -54.02 13.44 -52.42
CA MET A 88 -54.71 13.90 -51.21
C MET A 88 -55.07 12.73 -50.27
N ASN A 89 -55.41 11.56 -50.83
CA ASN A 89 -55.68 10.37 -50.04
C ASN A 89 -54.40 9.78 -49.41
N ILE A 90 -53.26 9.83 -50.10
CA ILE A 90 -51.95 9.43 -49.57
C ILE A 90 -51.51 10.38 -48.46
N GLU A 91 -51.63 11.69 -48.67
CA GLU A 91 -51.31 12.71 -47.66
C GLU A 91 -52.14 12.51 -46.39
N ARG A 92 -53.44 12.21 -46.53
CA ARG A 92 -54.29 11.87 -45.39
C ARG A 92 -53.82 10.61 -44.65
N GLN A 93 -53.50 9.54 -45.38
CA GLN A 93 -52.99 8.30 -44.75
C GLN A 93 -51.66 8.54 -44.04
N PHE A 94 -50.80 9.38 -44.59
CA PHE A 94 -49.54 9.76 -43.98
C PHE A 94 -49.76 10.51 -42.66
N GLU A 95 -50.67 11.48 -42.62
CA GLU A 95 -50.97 12.21 -41.39
C GLU A 95 -51.67 11.31 -40.34
N GLU A 96 -52.54 10.39 -40.77
CA GLU A 96 -53.13 9.37 -39.89
C GLU A 96 -52.05 8.46 -39.27
N LEU A 97 -51.11 7.97 -40.07
CA LEU A 97 -50.01 7.12 -39.58
C LEU A 97 -49.09 7.87 -38.62
N LYS A 98 -48.79 9.14 -38.92
CA LYS A 98 -47.99 10.01 -38.07
C LYS A 98 -48.67 10.23 -36.71
N ASN A 99 -49.98 10.47 -36.69
CA ASN A 99 -50.75 10.56 -35.45
C ASN A 99 -50.72 9.25 -34.66
N ILE A 100 -50.90 8.10 -35.32
CA ILE A 100 -50.79 6.78 -34.66
C ILE A 100 -49.40 6.59 -34.03
N LEU A 101 -48.33 6.98 -34.73
CA LEU A 101 -46.97 6.88 -34.21
C LEU A 101 -46.74 7.79 -33.00
N TYR A 102 -47.27 9.01 -33.01
CA TYR A 102 -47.18 9.90 -31.84
C TYR A 102 -47.95 9.35 -30.64
N GLU A 103 -49.17 8.85 -30.86
CA GLU A 103 -49.96 8.24 -29.79
C GLU A 103 -49.25 7.01 -29.21
N ASP A 104 -48.67 6.14 -30.05
CA ASP A 104 -47.93 4.97 -29.57
C ASP A 104 -46.64 5.37 -28.83
N SER A 105 -45.96 6.43 -29.28
CA SER A 105 -44.80 7.00 -28.59
C SER A 105 -45.18 7.55 -27.20
N VAL A 106 -46.27 8.30 -27.11
CA VAL A 106 -46.79 8.82 -25.83
C VAL A 106 -47.17 7.67 -24.91
N LEU A 107 -47.89 6.65 -25.42
CA LEU A 107 -48.27 5.48 -24.65
C LEU A 107 -47.06 4.67 -24.16
N LEU A 108 -45.99 4.57 -24.96
CA LEU A 108 -44.75 3.93 -24.54
C LEU A 108 -44.08 4.70 -23.40
N ILE A 109 -44.04 6.03 -23.49
CA ILE A 109 -43.52 6.89 -22.42
C ILE A 109 -44.38 6.74 -21.16
N ASP A 110 -45.70 6.78 -21.28
CA ASP A 110 -46.62 6.60 -20.14
C ASP A 110 -46.44 5.24 -19.48
N ARG A 111 -46.29 4.16 -20.27
CA ARG A 111 -45.98 2.83 -19.73
C ARG A 111 -44.65 2.81 -18.98
N LYS A 112 -43.61 3.41 -19.54
CA LYS A 112 -42.30 3.53 -18.86
C LYS A 112 -42.42 4.33 -17.57
N LEU A 113 -43.16 5.44 -17.57
CA LEU A 113 -43.41 6.26 -16.38
C LEU A 113 -44.17 5.48 -15.30
N ILE A 114 -45.20 4.72 -15.68
CA ILE A 114 -45.94 3.85 -14.76
C ILE A 114 -45.02 2.75 -14.20
N SER A 115 -44.18 2.12 -15.02
CA SER A 115 -43.20 1.13 -14.54
C SER A 115 -42.19 1.75 -13.57
N ILE A 116 -41.74 2.98 -13.80
CA ILE A 116 -40.87 3.72 -12.87
C ILE A 116 -41.64 4.04 -11.58
N GLN A 117 -42.87 4.53 -11.68
CA GLN A 117 -43.72 4.88 -10.53
C GLN A 117 -44.05 3.66 -9.66
N ASN A 118 -44.21 2.48 -10.28
CA ASN A 118 -44.43 1.22 -9.59
C ASN A 118 -43.13 0.56 -9.09
N GLU A 119 -41.97 1.22 -9.25
CA GLU A 119 -40.65 0.69 -8.90
C GLU A 119 -40.28 -0.63 -9.64
N GLU A 120 -40.98 -0.94 -10.73
CA GLU A 120 -40.80 -2.13 -11.57
C GLU A 120 -39.90 -1.88 -12.78
N ALA A 121 -39.34 -0.68 -12.91
CA ALA A 121 -38.40 -0.34 -13.97
C ALA A 121 -37.14 -1.21 -13.84
N PHE A 122 -37.04 -2.22 -14.71
CA PHE A 122 -36.03 -3.28 -14.66
C PHE A 122 -34.58 -2.76 -14.65
N GLU A 123 -34.32 -1.67 -15.38
CA GLU A 123 -33.01 -1.01 -15.46
C GLU A 123 -32.56 -0.55 -14.06
N TYR A 124 -33.43 0.16 -13.33
CA TYR A 124 -33.16 0.62 -11.97
C TYR A 124 -33.15 -0.52 -10.94
N GLN A 125 -34.01 -1.53 -11.11
CA GLN A 125 -34.05 -2.67 -10.19
C GLN A 125 -32.75 -3.49 -10.24
N ASN A 126 -32.16 -3.65 -11.42
CA ASN A 126 -30.89 -4.35 -11.59
C ASN A 126 -29.73 -3.57 -10.94
N GLU A 127 -29.68 -2.25 -11.15
CA GLU A 127 -28.70 -1.38 -10.49
C GLU A 127 -28.85 -1.39 -8.96
N LEU A 128 -30.09 -1.33 -8.47
CA LEU A 128 -30.38 -1.39 -7.04
C LEU A 128 -29.93 -2.71 -6.42
N LYS A 129 -30.17 -3.83 -7.12
CA LYS A 129 -29.70 -5.15 -6.68
C LYS A 129 -28.16 -5.21 -6.63
N LYS A 130 -27.49 -4.68 -7.67
CA LYS A 130 -26.03 -4.61 -7.71
C LYS A 130 -25.48 -3.83 -6.52
N LEU A 131 -26.06 -2.67 -6.22
CA LEU A 131 -25.67 -1.83 -5.10
C LEU A 131 -25.89 -2.54 -3.75
N TYR A 132 -27.01 -3.26 -3.59
CA TYR A 132 -27.27 -4.05 -2.39
C TYR A 132 -26.26 -5.18 -2.20
N ASP A 133 -25.91 -5.89 -3.28
CA ASP A 133 -24.92 -6.95 -3.26
C ASP A 133 -23.52 -6.40 -2.91
N GLU A 134 -23.15 -5.23 -3.45
CA GLU A 134 -21.91 -4.51 -3.13
C GLU A 134 -21.86 -4.10 -1.65
N MET A 135 -22.91 -3.45 -1.14
CA MET A 135 -23.02 -3.08 0.28
C MET A 135 -22.87 -4.29 1.20
N LYS A 136 -23.46 -5.43 0.81
CA LYS A 136 -23.35 -6.67 1.58
C LYS A 136 -21.93 -7.21 1.60
N ILE A 137 -21.22 -7.15 0.46
CA ILE A 137 -19.80 -7.54 0.39
C ILE A 137 -18.96 -6.62 1.29
N ASP A 138 -19.15 -5.30 1.21
CA ASP A 138 -18.41 -4.34 2.03
C ASP A 138 -18.60 -4.59 3.52
N LEU A 139 -19.82 -4.92 3.93
CA LEU A 139 -20.12 -5.24 5.33
C LEU A 139 -19.40 -6.53 5.79
N GLU A 140 -19.38 -7.57 4.96
CA GLU A 140 -18.65 -8.80 5.27
C GLU A 140 -17.14 -8.55 5.30
N VAL A 141 -16.59 -7.79 4.35
CA VAL A 141 -15.17 -7.42 4.33
C VAL A 141 -14.79 -6.63 5.58
N ALA A 142 -15.59 -5.63 5.97
CA ALA A 142 -15.37 -4.85 7.18
C ALA A 142 -15.38 -5.71 8.44
N LYS A 143 -16.29 -6.69 8.52
CA LYS A 143 -16.36 -7.65 9.61
C LYS A 143 -15.11 -8.54 9.68
N HIS A 144 -14.65 -9.07 8.55
CA HIS A 144 -13.42 -9.87 8.50
C HIS A 144 -12.19 -9.03 8.87
N ARG A 145 -12.10 -7.81 8.34
CA ARG A 145 -11.03 -6.86 8.68
C ARG A 145 -10.95 -6.62 10.19
N ARG A 146 -12.10 -6.34 10.83
CA ARG A 146 -12.18 -6.16 12.29
C ARG A 146 -11.72 -7.40 13.06
N LEU A 147 -12.10 -8.59 12.61
CA LEU A 147 -11.70 -9.83 13.26
C LEU A 147 -10.18 -10.05 13.18
N ILE A 148 -9.59 -9.81 12.02
CA ILE A 148 -8.13 -9.93 11.81
C ILE A 148 -7.39 -8.89 12.65
N GLU A 149 -7.87 -7.64 12.71
CA GLU A 149 -7.27 -6.60 13.55
C GLU A 149 -7.31 -6.95 15.03
N LEU A 150 -8.42 -7.50 15.52
CA LEU A 150 -8.52 -7.95 16.91
C LEU A 150 -7.54 -9.09 17.21
N GLN A 151 -7.43 -10.08 16.33
CA GLN A 151 -6.48 -11.18 16.48
C GLN A 151 -5.02 -10.70 16.41
N ALA A 152 -4.72 -9.75 15.53
CA ALA A 152 -3.40 -9.16 15.42
C ALA A 152 -3.03 -8.39 16.70
N LEU A 153 -3.97 -7.62 17.26
CA LEU A 153 -3.78 -6.91 18.52
C LEU A 153 -3.54 -7.88 19.68
N GLU A 154 -4.37 -8.93 19.80
CA GLU A 154 -4.20 -9.96 20.83
C GLU A 154 -2.80 -10.60 20.76
N LYS A 155 -2.41 -11.06 19.57
CA LYS A 155 -1.08 -11.66 19.34
C LYS A 155 0.05 -10.67 19.63
N SER A 156 -0.10 -9.40 19.26
CA SER A 156 0.88 -8.36 19.55
C SER A 156 1.05 -8.21 21.06
N THR A 157 -0.04 -8.09 21.82
CA THR A 157 0.00 -7.94 23.27
C THR A 157 0.58 -9.17 23.96
N GLU A 158 0.24 -10.38 23.50
CA GLU A 158 0.82 -11.63 24.02
C GLU A 158 2.32 -11.70 23.79
N SER A 159 2.77 -11.33 22.58
CA SER A 159 4.19 -11.33 22.24
C SER A 159 4.99 -10.30 23.03
N GLU A 160 4.42 -9.12 23.28
CA GLU A 160 5.03 -8.07 24.09
C GLU A 160 5.15 -8.52 25.55
N LEU A 161 4.10 -9.12 26.12
CA LEU A 161 4.12 -9.67 27.47
C LEU A 161 5.20 -10.75 27.62
N LEU A 162 5.31 -11.67 26.65
CA LEU A 162 6.33 -12.72 26.67
C LEU A 162 7.75 -12.13 26.56
N SER A 163 7.94 -11.13 25.70
CA SER A 163 9.22 -10.45 25.55
C SER A 163 9.63 -9.72 26.84
N LEU A 164 8.70 -9.03 27.49
CA LEU A 164 8.92 -8.35 28.76
C LEU A 164 9.28 -9.33 29.89
N ASP A 165 8.58 -10.46 29.98
CA ASP A 165 8.87 -11.50 30.98
C ASP A 165 10.26 -12.10 30.78
N GLN A 166 10.61 -12.43 29.53
CA GLN A 166 11.95 -12.92 29.20
C GLN A 166 13.04 -11.88 29.50
N THR A 167 12.79 -10.61 29.20
CA THR A 167 13.73 -9.51 29.48
C THR A 167 13.95 -9.36 30.97
N LEU A 168 12.86 -9.37 31.74
CA LEU A 168 12.92 -9.30 33.20
C LEU A 168 13.72 -10.46 33.79
N GLU A 169 13.50 -11.68 33.32
CA GLU A 169 14.23 -12.85 33.81
C GLU A 169 15.72 -12.80 33.45
N ASN A 170 16.05 -12.34 32.24
CA ASN A 170 17.43 -12.11 31.83
C ASN A 170 18.12 -11.04 32.69
N ASP A 171 17.44 -9.93 32.98
CA ASP A 171 17.99 -8.85 33.79
C ASP A 171 18.23 -9.30 35.24
N LYS A 172 17.29 -10.06 35.82
CA LYS A 172 17.51 -10.69 37.13
C LYS A 172 18.74 -11.59 37.11
N PHE A 173 18.85 -12.47 36.12
CA PHE A 173 19.98 -13.38 35.97
C PHE A 173 21.32 -12.62 35.83
N HIS A 174 21.35 -11.57 35.00
CA HIS A 174 22.52 -10.72 34.85
C HIS A 174 22.90 -10.01 36.16
N LEU A 175 21.91 -9.51 36.90
CA LEU A 175 22.15 -8.90 38.21
C LEU A 175 22.72 -9.91 39.21
N TYR A 176 22.17 -11.12 39.26
CA TYR A 176 22.69 -12.19 40.12
C TYR A 176 24.14 -12.54 39.79
N ILE A 177 24.48 -12.67 38.51
CA ILE A 177 25.87 -12.91 38.08
C ILE A 177 26.76 -11.76 38.49
N SER A 178 26.36 -10.51 38.22
CA SER A 178 27.15 -9.33 38.56
C SER A 178 27.41 -9.24 40.07
N MET A 179 26.39 -9.49 40.89
CA MET A 179 26.54 -9.49 42.36
C MET A 179 27.45 -10.61 42.83
N ARG A 180 27.34 -11.81 42.22
CA ARG A 180 28.22 -12.93 42.55
C ARG A 180 29.67 -12.60 42.20
N GLU A 181 29.92 -12.06 41.02
CA GLU A 181 31.25 -11.65 40.56
C GLU A 181 31.84 -10.56 41.48
N ASP A 182 31.05 -9.56 41.88
CA ASP A 182 31.48 -8.53 42.84
C ASP A 182 31.89 -9.13 44.20
N ILE A 183 31.14 -10.12 44.70
CA ILE A 183 31.46 -10.81 45.95
C ILE A 183 32.73 -11.66 45.80
N GLU A 184 32.85 -12.43 44.71
CA GLU A 184 34.04 -13.24 44.42
C GLU A 184 35.29 -12.37 44.29
N ASN A 185 35.20 -11.25 43.57
CA ASN A 185 36.26 -10.27 43.47
C ASN A 185 36.63 -9.70 44.85
N LYS A 186 35.63 -9.44 45.71
CA LYS A 186 35.89 -8.94 47.06
C LYS A 186 36.58 -9.98 47.95
N ILE A 187 36.18 -11.24 47.85
CA ILE A 187 36.85 -12.36 48.53
C ILE A 187 38.31 -12.44 48.07
N HIS A 188 38.53 -12.43 46.75
CA HIS A 188 39.87 -12.51 46.19
C HIS A 188 40.78 -11.34 46.61
N GLU A 189 40.23 -10.12 46.66
CA GLU A 189 40.94 -8.94 47.17
C GLU A 189 41.36 -9.12 48.63
N LEU A 190 40.46 -9.62 49.49
CA LEU A 190 40.74 -9.86 50.91
C LEU A 190 41.76 -10.99 51.12
N GLU A 191 41.68 -12.07 50.34
CA GLU A 191 42.66 -13.16 50.36
C GLU A 191 44.04 -12.66 49.93
N THR A 192 44.10 -11.88 48.86
CA THR A 192 45.34 -11.24 48.40
C THR A 192 45.91 -10.31 49.47
N LEU A 193 45.07 -9.52 50.12
CA LEU A 193 45.50 -8.64 51.22
C LEU A 193 46.02 -9.44 52.42
N LYS A 194 45.34 -10.52 52.81
CA LYS A 194 45.78 -11.42 53.88
C LYS A 194 47.16 -12.00 53.58
N ILE A 195 47.38 -12.51 52.38
CA ILE A 195 48.68 -13.06 51.95
C ILE A 195 49.76 -11.97 52.00
N LYS A 196 49.46 -10.76 51.50
CA LYS A 196 50.40 -9.62 51.57
C LYS A 196 50.76 -9.27 53.01
N THR A 197 49.77 -9.19 53.91
CA THR A 197 50.01 -8.91 55.33
C THR A 197 50.85 -10.00 55.99
N GLN A 198 50.56 -11.27 55.72
CA GLN A 198 51.36 -12.40 56.22
C GLN A 198 52.80 -12.34 55.71
N LEU A 199 53.02 -12.03 54.43
CA LEU A 199 54.35 -11.85 53.86
C LEU A 199 55.10 -10.70 54.56
N CYS A 200 54.46 -9.54 54.72
CA CYS A 200 55.06 -8.41 55.44
C CYS A 200 55.42 -8.78 56.89
N GLN A 201 54.55 -9.52 57.58
CA GLN A 201 54.81 -10.01 58.95
C GLN A 201 56.02 -10.94 59.00
N ASN A 202 56.14 -11.88 58.07
CA ASN A 202 57.28 -12.80 57.98
C ASN A 202 58.59 -12.05 57.74
N ILE A 203 58.60 -11.07 56.81
CA ILE A 203 59.78 -10.23 56.53
C ILE A 203 60.18 -9.44 57.78
N LEU A 204 59.21 -8.83 58.48
CA LEU A 204 59.46 -8.12 59.74
C LEU A 204 60.06 -9.04 60.81
N GLN A 205 59.62 -10.29 60.87
CA GLN A 205 60.13 -11.28 61.82
C GLN A 205 61.57 -11.71 61.52
N GLU A 206 61.98 -11.72 60.25
CA GLU A 206 63.32 -12.09 59.80
C GLU A 206 64.35 -10.95 59.92
N VAL A 207 63.91 -9.69 59.73
CA VAL A 207 64.80 -8.50 59.77
C VAL A 207 65.07 -7.98 61.19
N LEU A 208 64.26 -8.37 62.19
CA LEU A 208 64.38 -7.88 63.57
C LEU A 208 65.05 -8.92 64.50
N PRO A 209 66.16 -8.57 65.20
CA PRO A 209 66.76 -9.46 66.19
C PRO A 209 65.85 -9.65 67.42
N SER A 210 65.77 -10.89 67.90
CA SER A 210 64.78 -11.41 68.87
C SER A 210 64.60 -10.64 70.19
N GLU A 211 65.52 -9.74 70.57
CA GLU A 211 65.44 -8.97 71.82
C GLU A 211 64.49 -7.76 71.75
N GLN A 212 64.30 -7.14 70.57
CA GLN A 212 63.40 -5.98 70.42
C GLN A 212 61.94 -6.38 70.15
N GLN A 213 61.70 -7.66 69.84
CA GLN A 213 60.39 -8.20 69.44
C GLN A 213 59.37 -8.21 70.61
N ALA A 214 59.83 -8.46 71.84
CA ALA A 214 58.96 -8.51 73.02
C ALA A 214 58.49 -7.12 73.49
N GLN A 215 59.29 -6.07 73.27
CA GLN A 215 58.95 -4.71 73.71
C GLN A 215 57.96 -4.00 72.76
N GLN A 216 57.94 -4.32 71.46
CA GLN A 216 57.07 -3.64 70.50
C GLN A 216 55.68 -4.29 70.31
N LEU A 217 55.55 -5.62 70.49
CA LEU A 217 54.24 -6.29 70.45
C LEU A 217 53.31 -5.84 71.59
N GLN A 218 53.86 -5.37 72.71
CA GLN A 218 53.06 -4.74 73.78
C GLN A 218 52.56 -3.34 73.40
N ALA A 219 53.34 -2.56 72.63
CA ALA A 219 52.99 -1.20 72.20
C ALA A 219 51.95 -1.15 71.06
N ILE A 220 51.88 -2.19 70.21
CA ILE A 220 50.87 -2.28 69.14
C ILE A 220 49.52 -2.82 69.68
N SER A 221 49.51 -3.53 70.81
CA SER A 221 48.28 -4.08 71.41
C SER A 221 47.33 -3.03 72.01
N THR A 222 47.82 -1.82 72.31
CA THR A 222 47.04 -0.76 72.97
C THR A 222 46.20 0.09 72.01
N SER A 223 46.31 -0.12 70.70
CA SER A 223 45.51 0.60 69.69
C SER A 223 44.34 -0.24 69.15
N LYS A 224 43.61 -0.95 70.03
CA LYS A 224 42.21 -1.35 69.76
C LYS A 224 41.32 -0.11 69.73
N LYS A 225 41.50 0.79 68.75
CA LYS A 225 40.42 1.67 68.34
C LYS A 225 39.43 0.81 67.57
N ARG A 226 38.25 0.68 68.16
CA ARG A 226 37.06 0.04 67.60
C ARG A 226 36.91 0.47 66.14
N PHE A 227 36.94 -0.52 65.25
CA PHE A 227 36.54 -0.34 63.87
C PHE A 227 35.02 -0.14 63.87
N ASP A 228 34.60 1.12 63.75
CA ASP A 228 33.21 1.55 63.77
C ASP A 228 32.60 1.34 62.38
N TYR A 229 31.49 0.60 62.31
CA TYR A 229 30.79 0.25 61.06
C TYR A 229 29.83 1.36 60.59
N SER A 230 30.06 2.61 61.00
CA SER A 230 29.10 3.70 60.79
C SER A 230 29.70 4.95 60.13
N GLU A 231 30.34 4.80 58.97
CA GLU A 231 30.49 5.93 58.03
C GLU A 231 30.00 5.55 56.62
N PRO A 232 29.16 6.37 55.99
CA PRO A 232 28.65 6.10 54.66
C PRO A 232 29.78 6.25 53.66
N ILE A 233 30.01 5.21 52.85
CA ILE A 233 30.98 5.18 51.77
C ILE A 233 30.64 6.31 50.77
N LYS A 234 31.27 7.47 50.94
CA LYS A 234 31.26 8.54 49.94
C LYS A 234 32.19 8.09 48.80
N LYS A 235 31.58 7.55 47.75
CA LYS A 235 32.23 7.21 46.49
C LYS A 235 32.84 8.48 45.88
N THR A 236 34.13 8.73 46.09
CA THR A 236 34.89 9.66 45.26
C THR A 236 35.17 8.98 43.92
N ILE A 237 34.24 9.14 42.97
CA ILE A 237 34.44 8.75 41.57
C ILE A 237 35.45 9.73 40.97
N LYS A 238 36.74 9.42 41.09
CA LYS A 238 37.76 10.02 40.24
C LYS A 238 37.66 9.34 38.88
N LYS A 239 37.11 10.07 37.91
CA LYS A 239 37.15 9.71 36.48
C LYS A 239 38.62 9.58 36.03
N ARG A 240 39.15 8.36 36.07
CA ARG A 240 40.37 8.02 35.33
C ARG A 240 39.95 7.78 33.89
N ARG A 241 40.17 8.79 33.04
CA ARG A 241 40.17 8.60 31.59
C ARG A 241 41.26 7.58 31.26
N PHE A 242 40.85 6.42 30.75
CA PHE A 242 41.75 5.49 30.09
C PHE A 242 41.27 5.35 28.66
N ASN A 243 42.03 5.97 27.74
CA ASN A 243 41.95 5.71 26.32
C ASN A 243 42.52 4.31 26.08
N GLY A 244 41.70 3.42 25.52
CA GLY A 244 42.10 2.07 25.14
C GLY A 244 40.95 1.42 24.40
N ALA A 245 41.01 1.49 23.08
CA ALA A 245 39.99 1.02 22.16
C ALA A 245 39.65 -0.46 22.38
N LYS A 246 38.47 -0.72 22.95
CA LYS A 246 37.65 -1.87 22.59
C LYS A 246 36.32 -1.29 22.15
N LYS A 247 36.07 -1.30 20.84
CA LYS A 247 34.75 -0.98 20.28
C LYS A 247 33.81 -2.05 20.79
N THR A 248 33.16 -1.79 21.91
CA THR A 248 31.92 -2.45 22.27
C THR A 248 30.93 -2.12 21.16
N ILE A 249 30.46 -3.14 20.47
CA ILE A 249 29.34 -3.03 19.54
C ILE A 249 28.20 -2.39 20.34
N GLU A 250 27.91 -1.12 20.05
CA GLU A 250 26.94 -0.33 20.80
C GLU A 250 25.60 -1.06 20.81
N ARG A 251 24.95 -1.07 21.98
CA ARG A 251 23.57 -1.57 22.16
C ARG A 251 22.59 -0.88 21.19
N ASP A 252 22.95 0.30 20.70
CA ASP A 252 22.21 1.06 19.69
C ASP A 252 22.26 0.39 18.31
N ASN A 253 23.32 -0.36 17.98
CA ASN A 253 23.39 -1.14 16.74
C ASN A 253 22.50 -2.40 16.77
N LEU A 254 22.17 -2.91 17.97
CA LEU A 254 21.21 -4.01 18.11
C LEU A 254 19.76 -3.48 18.10
N ALA A 255 19.55 -2.22 18.51
CA ALA A 255 18.25 -1.56 18.43
C ALA A 255 17.83 -1.22 16.99
N ILE A 256 18.77 -0.95 16.07
CA ILE A 256 18.46 -0.73 14.65
C ILE A 256 17.75 -1.96 14.05
N PHE A 257 18.14 -3.17 14.45
CA PHE A 257 17.55 -4.41 13.93
C PHE A 257 16.11 -4.65 14.43
N TYR A 258 15.72 -4.05 15.56
CA TYR A 258 14.38 -4.20 16.15
C TYR A 258 13.48 -2.97 15.96
N GLN A 259 13.99 -1.87 15.42
CA GLN A 259 13.21 -0.66 15.09
C GLN A 259 12.80 -0.58 13.61
N LEU A 260 13.34 -1.45 12.76
CA LEU A 260 12.95 -1.56 11.36
C LEU A 260 11.84 -2.61 11.25
N SER A 261 10.71 -2.26 10.62
CA SER A 261 9.71 -3.24 10.23
C SER A 261 10.25 -4.13 9.11
N ASP A 262 9.80 -5.39 9.05
CA ASP A 262 10.24 -6.37 8.05
C ASP A 262 10.16 -5.84 6.60
N ILE A 263 9.20 -4.96 6.32
CA ILE A 263 9.04 -4.27 5.03
C ILE A 263 10.27 -3.43 4.66
N HIS A 264 10.76 -2.59 5.58
CA HIS A 264 11.92 -1.74 5.32
C HIS A 264 13.21 -2.56 5.18
N ILE A 265 13.33 -3.66 5.94
CA ILE A 265 14.47 -4.59 5.82
C ILE A 265 14.49 -5.25 4.44
N ILE A 266 13.33 -5.69 3.96
CA ILE A 266 13.19 -6.33 2.63
C ILE A 266 13.45 -5.31 1.51
N GLU A 267 12.98 -4.07 1.66
CA GLU A 267 13.23 -2.98 0.71
C GLU A 267 14.74 -2.67 0.60
N ASP A 268 15.41 -2.45 1.73
CA ASP A 268 16.86 -2.21 1.78
C ASP A 268 17.65 -3.42 1.24
N TRP A 269 17.22 -4.64 1.55
CA TRP A 269 17.82 -5.85 1.00
C TRP A 269 17.68 -5.92 -0.54
N THR A 270 16.54 -5.48 -1.08
CA THR A 270 16.30 -5.43 -2.52
C THR A 270 17.17 -4.38 -3.19
N VAL A 271 17.36 -3.22 -2.56
CA VAL A 271 18.28 -2.17 -3.02
C VAL A 271 19.73 -2.65 -3.01
N ILE A 272 20.13 -3.40 -2.00
CA ILE A 272 21.48 -3.98 -1.92
C ILE A 272 21.68 -5.05 -3.00
N GLN A 273 20.69 -5.94 -3.22
CA GLN A 273 20.77 -6.97 -4.25
C GLN A 273 20.83 -6.39 -5.66
N THR A 274 20.01 -5.39 -5.96
CA THR A 274 20.02 -4.71 -7.26
C THR A 274 21.32 -3.95 -7.48
N SER A 275 21.87 -3.31 -6.44
CA SER A 275 23.18 -2.66 -6.50
C SER A 275 24.32 -3.66 -6.68
N LEU A 276 24.25 -4.83 -6.03
CA LEU A 276 25.22 -5.92 -6.21
C LEU A 276 25.16 -6.49 -7.63
N GLN A 277 23.96 -6.72 -8.18
CA GLN A 277 23.78 -7.16 -9.56
C GLN A 277 24.27 -6.12 -10.58
N GLN A 278 24.04 -4.83 -10.32
CA GLN A 278 24.63 -3.77 -11.14
C GLN A 278 26.15 -3.78 -11.05
N SER A 279 26.72 -3.95 -9.85
CA SER A 279 28.18 -4.04 -9.67
C SER A 279 28.80 -5.29 -10.31
N SER A 280 28.10 -6.44 -10.30
CA SER A 280 28.55 -7.65 -10.99
C SER A 280 28.47 -7.50 -12.51
N ASN A 281 27.41 -6.85 -13.02
CA ASN A 281 27.30 -6.54 -14.45
C ASN A 281 28.39 -5.55 -14.91
N ILE A 282 28.78 -4.60 -14.06
CA ILE A 282 29.88 -3.66 -14.35
C ILE A 282 31.25 -4.37 -14.35
N LEU A 283 31.43 -5.44 -13.57
CA LEU A 283 32.64 -6.26 -13.60
C LEU A 283 32.70 -7.17 -14.84
N GLU A 284 31.57 -7.75 -15.27
CA GLU A 284 31.51 -8.56 -16.50
C GLU A 284 31.65 -7.74 -17.80
N GLU A 285 31.32 -6.45 -17.80
CA GLU A 285 31.65 -5.55 -18.93
C GLU A 285 33.12 -5.08 -18.95
N SER A 286 33.81 -5.14 -17.81
CA SER A 286 35.24 -4.77 -17.73
C SER A 286 36.20 -5.90 -18.14
N ASP A 287 35.78 -7.16 -18.03
CA ASP A 287 36.60 -8.32 -18.41
C ASP A 287 36.42 -8.76 -19.89
N ASN A 288 35.42 -8.23 -20.61
CA ASN A 288 35.15 -8.60 -22.01
C ASN A 288 35.83 -7.72 -23.07
N ASN A 289 36.64 -6.73 -22.68
CA ASN A 289 37.31 -5.82 -23.63
C ASN A 289 38.82 -6.07 -23.79
N ASN A 290 39.34 -7.21 -23.36
CA ASN A 290 40.77 -7.46 -23.44
C ASN A 290 41.14 -8.94 -23.61
N ASP A 291 40.84 -9.54 -24.77
CA ASP A 291 41.77 -10.53 -25.34
C ASP A 291 41.58 -10.70 -26.86
N GLY A 292 42.35 -9.90 -27.60
CA GLY A 292 42.50 -10.04 -29.04
C GLY A 292 43.75 -10.84 -29.37
N GLY A 293 43.57 -12.16 -29.55
CA GLY A 293 44.38 -12.97 -30.47
C GLY A 293 45.53 -13.76 -29.85
N GLU A 294 45.41 -15.09 -29.92
CA GLU A 294 46.34 -15.90 -30.73
C GLU A 294 45.73 -17.28 -31.02
N LYS A 295 45.65 -17.59 -32.31
CA LYS A 295 45.34 -18.93 -32.81
C LYS A 295 46.50 -19.86 -32.47
N SER A 296 46.21 -20.98 -31.83
CA SER A 296 47.01 -22.19 -32.03
C SER A 296 46.08 -23.39 -32.15
N ASP A 297 46.16 -24.01 -33.33
CA ASP A 297 45.57 -25.30 -33.63
C ASP A 297 46.20 -26.35 -32.70
N ASN A 298 45.36 -27.13 -32.03
CA ASN A 298 45.71 -28.49 -31.65
C ASN A 298 44.42 -29.31 -31.61
N CYS A 299 44.23 -30.08 -32.67
CA CYS A 299 43.40 -31.27 -32.66
C CYS A 299 44.03 -32.27 -31.69
N ASP A 300 43.25 -32.81 -30.76
CA ASP A 300 43.30 -34.24 -30.46
C ASP A 300 42.07 -34.68 -29.66
N ASP A 301 41.56 -35.81 -30.09
CA ASP A 301 40.36 -36.50 -29.65
C ASP A 301 40.37 -36.84 -28.15
N ASN A 302 39.22 -36.72 -27.49
CA ASN A 302 38.75 -37.87 -26.71
C ASN A 302 37.24 -37.86 -26.44
N PHE A 303 36.64 -38.96 -26.88
CA PHE A 303 35.34 -39.48 -26.49
C PHE A 303 35.16 -39.50 -24.97
N ASN A 304 33.99 -39.08 -24.48
CA ASN A 304 33.21 -40.00 -23.66
C ASN A 304 31.72 -39.64 -23.60
N HIS A 305 30.92 -40.58 -24.09
CA HIS A 305 29.55 -40.80 -23.65
C HIS A 305 29.51 -41.09 -22.15
N ASN A 306 28.49 -40.57 -21.46
CA ASN A 306 27.49 -41.33 -20.67
C ASN A 306 26.65 -40.31 -19.89
N ASN A 307 25.33 -40.25 -20.15
CA ASN A 307 24.30 -40.96 -19.36
C ASN A 307 24.48 -40.68 -17.86
N ARG A 308 23.59 -39.96 -17.19
CA ARG A 308 22.16 -40.27 -17.04
C ARG A 308 21.46 -39.14 -16.30
#